data_AF-N8VG02-F1
#
_entry.id   AF-N8VG02-F1
#
_cell.length_a   1.000
_cell.length_b   1.000
_cell.length_c   1.000
_cell.angle_alpha   90.00
_cell.angle_beta   90.00
_cell.angle_gamma   90.00
#
_symmetry.space_group_name_H-M   'P 1'
#
loop_
_entity.id
_entity.type
_entity.pdbx_description
1 polymer ?
#
loop_
_entity_poly.entity_id
_entity_poly.type
_entity_poly.pdbx_seq_one_letter_code
_entity_poly.pdbx_strand_id
1 'polypeptide(L)'
;MRRAAKVDANQTEIVKALRQVGASVQSLASTGKGCPDLLVGIRGLNFLIEVKDGAKPKSDRKLTPDQVVWHQTWRGRVYVVESVE
;
A
#
# COMPACT_ATOMS: atom_id res chain seq x y z
N MET A 1 -13.61 18.79 6.55
CA MET A 1 -14.39 17.59 6.14
C MET A 1 -13.47 16.60 5.43
N ARG A 2 -13.66 15.30 5.70
CA ARG A 2 -12.67 14.20 5.67
C ARG A 2 -11.83 14.05 4.38
N ARG A 3 -10.54 14.43 4.44
CA ARG A 3 -9.51 14.08 3.43
C ARG A 3 -9.11 12.59 3.47
N ALA A 4 -9.41 11.91 4.59
CA ALA A 4 -9.15 10.49 4.79
C ALA A 4 -10.07 9.56 3.97
N ALA A 5 -11.29 10.00 3.62
CA ALA A 5 -12.30 9.13 3.02
C ALA A 5 -11.93 8.59 1.63
N LYS A 6 -11.09 9.31 0.87
CA LYS A 6 -10.70 8.89 -0.49
C LYS A 6 -9.48 7.95 -0.52
N VAL A 7 -8.55 8.13 0.42
CA VAL A 7 -7.42 7.19 0.61
C VAL A 7 -7.93 5.81 1.01
N ASP A 8 -8.89 5.82 1.95
CA ASP A 8 -9.52 4.60 2.46
C ASP A 8 -10.25 3.82 1.35
N ALA A 9 -10.90 4.55 0.43
CA ALA A 9 -11.58 3.94 -0.72
C ALA A 9 -10.62 3.23 -1.68
N ASN A 10 -9.51 3.88 -2.08
CA ASN A 10 -8.55 3.27 -3.01
C ASN A 10 -7.89 2.01 -2.42
N GLN A 11 -7.46 2.08 -1.15
CA GLN A 11 -6.90 0.92 -0.47
C GLN A 11 -7.94 -0.21 -0.35
N THR A 12 -9.20 0.12 -0.06
CA THR A 12 -10.29 -0.86 0.02
C THR A 12 -10.51 -1.59 -1.31
N GLU A 13 -10.48 -0.86 -2.44
CA GLU A 13 -10.62 -1.44 -3.78
C GLU A 13 -9.46 -2.38 -4.12
N ILE A 14 -8.22 -1.96 -3.86
CA ILE A 14 -7.02 -2.80 -4.07
C ILE A 14 -7.08 -4.07 -3.21
N VAL A 15 -7.40 -3.95 -1.92
CA VAL A 15 -7.54 -5.11 -1.01
C VAL A 15 -8.61 -6.06 -1.52
N LYS A 16 -9.75 -5.54 -1.99
CA LYS A 16 -10.83 -6.35 -2.55
C LYS A 16 -10.36 -7.11 -3.79
N ALA A 17 -9.71 -6.43 -4.73
CA ALA A 17 -9.20 -7.05 -5.96
C ALA A 17 -8.15 -8.14 -5.69
N LEU A 18 -7.20 -7.88 -4.79
CA LEU A 18 -6.20 -8.85 -4.36
C LEU A 18 -6.85 -10.11 -3.75
N ARG A 19 -7.86 -9.93 -2.89
CA ARG A 19 -8.60 -11.05 -2.30
C ARG A 19 -9.39 -11.82 -3.35
N GLN A 20 -9.96 -11.16 -4.36
CA GLN A 20 -10.70 -11.81 -5.45
C GLN A 20 -9.81 -12.74 -6.29
N VAL A 21 -8.52 -12.44 -6.42
CA VAL A 21 -7.56 -13.32 -7.13
C VAL A 21 -6.94 -14.39 -6.23
N GLY A 22 -7.45 -14.55 -5.00
CA GLY A 22 -7.03 -15.60 -4.06
C GLY A 22 -5.86 -15.22 -3.15
N ALA A 23 -5.52 -13.93 -3.03
CA ALA A 23 -4.51 -13.50 -2.08
C ALA A 23 -5.07 -13.37 -0.64
N SER A 24 -4.26 -13.71 0.35
CA SER A 24 -4.45 -13.23 1.72
C SER A 24 -3.90 -11.81 1.85
N VAL A 25 -4.57 -10.95 2.60
CA VAL A 25 -4.18 -9.54 2.75
C VAL A 25 -4.31 -9.12 4.21
N GLN A 26 -3.19 -8.69 4.79
CA GLN A 26 -3.07 -8.14 6.14
C GLN A 26 -2.72 -6.65 6.04
N SER A 27 -3.48 -5.79 6.73
CA SER A 27 -3.09 -4.38 6.89
C SER A 27 -1.95 -4.25 7.89
N LEU A 28 -0.96 -3.44 7.52
CA LEU A 28 0.20 -3.06 8.33
C LEU A 28 0.17 -1.59 8.75
N ALA A 29 -0.89 -0.85 8.40
CA ALA A 29 -0.99 0.59 8.67
C ALA A 29 -0.81 0.95 10.16
N SER A 30 -1.20 0.06 11.08
CA SER A 30 -1.03 0.26 12.53
C SER A 30 0.42 0.16 13.01
N THR A 31 1.33 -0.39 12.20
CA THR A 31 2.76 -0.49 12.54
C THR A 31 3.44 0.88 12.54
N GLY A 32 3.00 1.80 11.67
CA GLY A 32 3.52 3.18 11.60
C GLY A 32 4.97 3.28 11.13
N LYS A 33 5.59 4.45 11.35
CA LYS A 33 7.02 4.74 11.06
C LYS A 33 7.48 4.41 9.62
N GLY A 34 6.61 4.66 8.64
CA GLY A 34 6.91 4.40 7.23
C GLY A 34 6.82 2.94 6.80
N CYS A 35 6.35 2.03 7.68
CA CYS A 35 6.05 0.65 7.31
C CYS A 35 5.01 0.62 6.17
N PRO A 36 5.17 -0.27 5.16
CA PRO A 36 4.23 -0.38 4.05
C PRO A 36 2.81 -0.68 4.54
N ASP A 37 1.81 -0.33 3.72
CA ASP A 37 0.40 -0.45 4.10
C ASP A 37 -0.11 -1.89 4.19
N LEU A 38 0.36 -2.78 3.31
CA LEU A 38 -0.19 -4.14 3.17
C LEU A 38 0.90 -5.21 3.11
N LEU A 39 0.65 -6.33 3.79
CA LEU A 39 1.31 -7.61 3.56
C LEU A 39 0.34 -8.54 2.82
N VAL A 40 0.78 -9.04 1.67
CA VAL A 40 -0.03 -9.86 0.78
C VAL A 40 0.64 -11.21 0.56
N GLY A 41 -0.10 -12.30 0.75
CA GLY A 41 0.35 -13.65 0.48
C GLY A 41 -0.41 -14.27 -0.70
N ILE A 42 0.30 -14.77 -1.72
CA ILE A 42 -0.31 -15.49 -2.84
C ILE A 42 0.69 -16.48 -3.45
N ARG A 43 0.22 -17.70 -3.77
CA ARG A 43 1.02 -18.76 -4.42
C ARG A 43 2.38 -19.03 -3.72
N GLY A 44 2.39 -19.02 -2.39
CA GLY A 44 3.60 -19.28 -1.58
C GLY A 44 4.60 -18.10 -1.51
N LEU A 45 4.22 -16.92 -2.00
CA LEU A 45 5.06 -15.72 -2.00
C LEU A 45 4.43 -14.62 -1.13
N ASN A 46 5.29 -13.80 -0.54
CA ASN A 46 4.92 -12.62 0.23
C ASN A 46 5.29 -11.35 -0.54
N PHE A 47 4.38 -10.39 -0.53
CA PHE A 47 4.53 -9.07 -1.14
C PHE A 47 4.21 -8.00 -0.10
N LEU A 48 5.12 -7.05 0.06
CA LEU A 48 4.85 -5.81 0.78
C LEU A 48 4.41 -4.76 -0.22
N ILE A 49 3.28 -4.12 0.06
CA ILE A 49 2.69 -3.12 -0.82
C ILE A 49 2.46 -1.82 -0.03
N GLU A 50 2.97 -0.74 -0.58
CA GLU A 50 2.66 0.63 -0.22
C GLU A 50 1.62 1.16 -1.21
N VAL A 51 0.51 1.69 -0.70
CA VAL A 51 -0.61 2.16 -1.51
C VAL A 51 -0.55 3.67 -1.64
N LYS A 52 -0.62 4.16 -2.88
CA LYS A 52 -0.81 5.57 -3.19
C LYS A 52 -2.10 5.76 -3.96
N ASP A 53 -2.75 6.88 -3.76
CA ASP A 53 -4.00 7.19 -4.47
C ASP A 53 -3.66 7.78 -5.84
N GLY A 54 -3.76 6.97 -6.88
CA GLY A 54 -3.52 7.36 -8.28
C GLY A 54 -4.45 8.46 -8.80
N ALA A 55 -5.54 8.80 -8.10
CA ALA A 55 -6.41 9.92 -8.46
C ALA A 55 -5.94 11.27 -7.89
N LYS A 56 -4.94 11.29 -7.00
CA LYS A 56 -4.43 12.53 -6.39
C LYS A 56 -3.43 13.28 -7.30
N PRO A 57 -3.14 14.56 -7.03
CA PRO A 57 -2.03 15.26 -7.68
C PRO A 57 -0.70 14.54 -7.45
N LYS A 58 0.25 14.65 -8.39
CA LYS A 58 1.56 13.97 -8.31
C LYS A 58 2.34 14.25 -7.02
N SER A 59 2.15 15.41 -6.40
CA SER A 59 2.75 15.74 -5.10
C SER A 59 2.28 14.80 -3.98
N ASP A 60 1.00 14.45 -4.00
CA ASP A 60 0.32 13.67 -2.96
C ASP A 60 0.41 12.15 -3.23
N ARG A 61 1.02 11.75 -4.36
CA ARG A 61 1.36 10.36 -4.70
C ARG A 61 2.77 9.97 -4.25
N LYS A 62 3.60 10.93 -3.86
CA LYS A 62 4.97 10.66 -3.43
C LYS A 62 4.97 9.94 -2.08
N LEU A 63 6.00 9.12 -1.86
CA LEU A 63 6.31 8.58 -0.54
C LEU A 63 6.53 9.73 0.45
N THR A 64 6.05 9.56 1.67
CA THR A 64 6.43 10.45 2.78
C THR A 64 7.91 10.24 3.14
N PRO A 65 8.58 11.19 3.82
CA PRO A 65 9.98 11.03 4.20
C PRO A 65 10.26 9.72 4.94
N ASP A 66 9.40 9.34 5.89
CA ASP A 66 9.56 8.09 6.66
C ASP A 66 9.44 6.85 5.77
N GLN A 67 8.51 6.86 4.80
CA GLN A 67 8.37 5.77 3.83
C GLN A 67 9.57 5.69 2.91
N VAL A 68 10.15 6.82 2.48
CA VAL A 68 11.39 6.83 1.70
C VAL A 68 12.51 6.14 2.48
N VAL A 69 12.70 6.51 3.75
CA VAL A 69 13.73 5.92 4.62
C VAL A 69 13.47 4.42 4.79
N TRP A 70 12.23 4.03 5.07
CA TRP A 70 11.87 2.62 5.23
C TRP A 70 12.14 1.82 3.95
N HIS A 71 11.67 2.31 2.80
CA HIS A 71 11.85 1.65 1.51
C HIS A 71 13.33 1.49 1.12
N GLN A 72 14.17 2.48 1.45
CA GLN A 72 15.61 2.45 1.16
C GLN A 72 16.40 1.52 2.08
N THR A 73 15.95 1.36 3.33
CA THR A 73 16.64 0.56 4.34
C THR A 73 16.19 -0.90 4.36
N TRP A 74 14.97 -1.17 3.87
CA TRP A 74 14.45 -2.51 3.76
C TRP A 74 15.26 -3.36 2.79
N ARG A 75 15.68 -4.54 3.24
CA ARG A 75 16.51 -5.48 2.45
C ARG A 75 15.70 -6.46 1.61
N GLY A 76 14.37 -6.38 1.68
CA GLY A 76 13.46 -7.15 0.85
C GLY A 76 12.81 -6.27 -0.24
N ARG A 77 11.79 -6.82 -0.91
CA ARG A 77 11.07 -6.10 -1.95
C ARG A 77 9.81 -5.44 -1.39
N VAL A 78 9.56 -4.21 -1.81
CA VAL A 78 8.32 -3.46 -1.58
C VAL A 78 7.86 -2.88 -2.92
N TYR A 79 6.54 -2.86 -3.14
CA TYR A 79 5.92 -2.34 -4.35
C TYR A 79 5.07 -1.13 -4.00
N VAL A 80 5.11 -0.10 -4.84
CA VAL A 80 4.17 1.02 -4.77
C VAL A 80 3.08 0.76 -5.79
N VAL A 81 1.83 0.79 -5.35
CA VAL A 81 0.66 0.53 -6.19
C VAL A 81 -0.29 1.72 -6.13
N GLU A 82 -0.75 2.19 -7.29
CA GLU A 82 -1.61 3.38 -7.41
C GLU A 82 -3.09 3.04 -7.64
N SER A 83 -3.37 1.90 -8.28
CA SER A 83 -4.67 1.45 -8.79
C SER A 83 -4.76 -0.08 -8.83
N VAL A 84 -5.92 -0.61 -9.25
CA VAL A 84 -6.12 -2.05 -9.47
C VAL A 84 -5.53 -2.50 -10.80
N GLU A 85 -5.57 -1.64 -11.82
CA GLU A 85 -4.96 -1.81 -13.15
C GLU A 85 -3.45 -1.56 -13.12
#